data_AF-A0A653DAT7-F1
#
_entry.id   AF-A0A653DAT7-F1
#
_cell.length_a   1.000
_cell.length_b   1.000
_cell.length_c   1.000
_cell.angle_alpha   90.00
_cell.angle_beta   90.00
_cell.angle_gamma   90.00
#
_symmetry.space_group_name_H-M   'P 1'
#
loop_
_entity.id
_entity.type
_entity.pdbx_description
1 polymer ?
#
loop_
_entity_poly.entity_id
_entity_poly.type
_entity_poly.pdbx_seq_one_letter_code
_entity_poly.pdbx_strand_id
1 'polypeptide(L)'
;MVENWDIFENYLDFIYNTALRAVPKDHPILLTEPPWVTVPKREEMAELMFEKYNVPAVYLAKNASLAAFANGRPTCLVVDSGATHTSAVPVHDG
;
A
#
# COMPACT_ATOMS: atom_id res chain seq x y z
N MET A 1 8.29 6.44 -1.35
CA MET A 1 8.60 5.01 -1.59
C MET A 1 9.33 4.51 -0.34
N VAL A 2 9.27 3.23 0.01
CA VAL A 2 10.09 2.73 1.12
C VAL A 2 11.55 2.73 0.67
N GLU A 3 12.39 3.42 1.45
CA GLU A 3 13.85 3.53 1.22
C GLU A 3 14.64 2.86 2.34
N ASN A 4 14.09 2.84 3.56
CA ASN A 4 14.66 2.17 4.71
C ASN A 4 13.62 1.21 5.29
N TRP A 5 13.88 -0.10 5.16
CA TRP A 5 12.98 -1.15 5.60
C TRP A 5 12.99 -1.35 7.11
N ASP A 6 14.12 -1.18 7.78
CA ASP A 6 14.20 -1.27 9.24
C ASP A 6 13.25 -0.26 9.91
N ILE A 7 13.20 0.97 9.41
CA ILE A 7 12.29 2.00 9.91
C ILE A 7 10.84 1.64 9.59
N PHE A 8 10.59 1.13 8.39
CA PHE A 8 9.25 0.73 7.97
C PHE A 8 8.71 -0.43 8.83
N GLU A 9 9.55 -1.41 9.15
CA GLU A 9 9.22 -2.52 10.03
C GLU A 9 8.91 -2.04 11.45
N ASN A 10 9.75 -1.16 12.02
CA ASN A 10 9.46 -0.56 13.32
C ASN A 10 8.11 0.19 13.34
N TYR A 11 7.77 0.83 12.23
CA TYR A 11 6.48 1.50 12.07
C TYR A 11 5.31 0.51 11.96
N LEU A 12 5.45 -0.58 11.23
CA LEU A 12 4.46 -1.66 11.18
C LEU A 12 4.27 -2.32 12.55
N ASP A 13 5.35 -2.57 13.28
CA ASP A 13 5.29 -3.11 14.64
C ASP A 13 4.51 -2.17 15.56
N PHE A 14 4.73 -0.85 15.45
CA PHE A 14 3.93 0.12 16.17
C PHE A 14 2.44 0.08 15.78
N ILE A 15 2.13 -0.01 14.49
CA ILE A 15 0.75 -0.09 14.00
C ILE A 15 0.04 -1.33 14.59
N TYR A 16 0.62 -2.51 14.44
CA TYR A 16 -0.02 -3.74 14.90
C TYR A 16 -0.12 -3.81 16.43
N ASN A 17 0.95 -3.48 17.15
CA ASN A 17 0.98 -3.65 18.60
C ASN A 17 0.26 -2.53 19.36
N THR A 18 0.32 -1.29 18.85
CA THR A 18 -0.17 -0.11 19.58
C THR A 18 -1.45 0.46 19.00
N ALA A 19 -1.47 0.74 17.69
CA ALA A 19 -2.57 1.46 17.05
C ALA A 19 -3.78 0.55 16.82
N LEU A 20 -3.58 -0.60 16.17
CA LEU A 20 -4.64 -1.56 15.85
C LEU A 20 -4.86 -2.58 16.97
N ARG A 21 -3.80 -2.91 17.74
CA ARG A 21 -3.80 -3.98 18.74
C ARG A 21 -4.31 -5.30 18.16
N ALA A 22 -3.81 -5.62 16.97
CA ALA A 22 -4.25 -6.74 16.16
C ALA A 22 -3.07 -7.68 15.90
N VAL A 23 -3.34 -8.99 15.84
CA VAL A 23 -2.33 -9.98 15.52
C VAL A 23 -2.26 -10.13 14.00
N PRO A 24 -1.13 -9.82 13.34
CA PRO A 24 -1.06 -9.78 11.88
C PRO A 24 -1.53 -11.06 11.18
N LYS A 25 -1.16 -12.22 11.74
CA LYS A 25 -1.50 -13.54 11.17
C LYS A 25 -2.99 -13.85 11.10
N ASP A 26 -3.82 -13.12 11.85
CA ASP A 26 -5.26 -13.35 11.92
C ASP A 26 -6.03 -12.46 10.92
N HIS A 27 -5.34 -11.56 10.19
CA HIS A 27 -5.98 -10.54 9.36
C HIS A 27 -5.27 -10.34 8.01
N PRO A 28 -5.98 -10.41 6.87
CA PRO A 28 -5.40 -10.05 5.58
C PRO A 28 -5.08 -8.55 5.54
N ILE A 29 -4.07 -8.17 4.76
CA ILE A 29 -3.66 -6.76 4.62
C ILE A 29 -3.91 -6.24 3.21
N LEU A 30 -4.40 -5.00 3.14
CA LEU A 30 -4.40 -4.19 1.94
C LEU A 30 -3.40 -3.04 2.15
N LEU A 31 -2.45 -2.91 1.23
CA LEU A 31 -1.51 -1.79 1.19
C LEU A 31 -1.64 -1.03 -0.12
N THR A 32 -1.27 0.24 -0.08
CA THR A 32 -1.36 1.14 -1.21
C THR A 32 0.03 1.41 -1.77
N GLU A 33 0.17 1.39 -3.09
CA GLU A 33 1.42 1.70 -3.80
C GLU A 33 1.22 2.69 -4.96
N PRO A 34 2.24 3.52 -5.27
CA PRO A 34 2.17 4.39 -6.43
C PRO A 34 2.13 3.58 -7.75
N PRO A 35 1.61 4.16 -8.85
CA PRO A 35 1.53 3.47 -10.12
C PRO A 35 2.91 3.11 -10.71
N TRP A 36 3.94 3.91 -10.42
CA TRP A 36 5.32 3.70 -10.88
C TRP A 36 6.20 2.84 -9.94
N VAL A 37 5.60 2.08 -9.01
CA VAL A 37 6.39 1.13 -8.19
C VAL A 37 7.09 0.11 -9.11
N THR A 38 8.30 -0.31 -8.73
CA THR A 38 9.02 -1.36 -9.44
C THR A 38 8.62 -2.74 -8.91
N VAL A 39 8.73 -3.77 -9.76
CA VAL A 39 8.44 -5.16 -9.37
C VAL A 39 9.26 -5.61 -8.15
N PRO A 40 10.58 -5.37 -8.07
CA PRO A 40 11.35 -5.81 -6.90
C PRO A 40 10.87 -5.19 -5.58
N LYS A 41 10.50 -3.90 -5.57
CA LYS A 41 9.97 -3.26 -4.35
C LYS A 41 8.60 -3.81 -3.97
N ARG A 42 7.80 -4.21 -4.96
CA ARG A 42 6.51 -4.84 -4.75
C ARG A 42 6.67 -6.24 -4.15
N GLU A 43 7.65 -7.00 -4.63
CA GLU A 43 8.03 -8.31 -4.09
C GLU A 43 8.54 -8.20 -2.65
N GLU A 44 9.46 -7.27 -2.38
CA GLU A 44 10.03 -7.02 -1.03
C GLU A 44 8.94 -6.65 0.00
N MET A 45 7.95 -5.85 -0.40
CA MET A 45 6.78 -5.58 0.43
C MET A 45 5.96 -6.84 0.72
N ALA A 46 5.73 -7.68 -0.29
CA ALA A 46 4.95 -8.90 -0.14
C ALA A 46 5.70 -9.94 0.73
N GLU A 47 7.00 -10.11 0.49
CA GLU A 47 7.91 -10.94 1.28
C GLU A 47 7.87 -10.54 2.76
N LEU A 48 8.05 -9.25 3.06
CA LEU A 48 7.97 -8.75 4.43
C LEU A 48 6.64 -9.12 5.11
N MET A 49 5.52 -8.90 4.42
CA MET A 49 4.20 -9.17 4.99
C MET A 49 3.93 -10.67 5.19
N PHE A 50 4.35 -11.53 4.26
CA PHE A 50 4.12 -12.98 4.35
C PHE A 50 5.13 -13.69 5.26
N GLU A 51 6.41 -13.37 5.16
CA GLU A 51 7.47 -14.10 5.86
C GLU A 51 7.64 -13.61 7.29
N LYS A 52 7.73 -12.29 7.49
CA LYS A 52 7.91 -11.71 8.83
C LYS A 52 6.59 -11.61 9.60
N TYR A 53 5.55 -11.06 8.97
CA TYR A 53 4.28 -10.80 9.66
C TYR A 53 3.26 -11.96 9.53
N ASN A 54 3.51 -12.94 8.65
CA ASN A 54 2.65 -14.11 8.46
C ASN A 54 1.18 -13.76 8.19
N VAL A 55 0.91 -12.65 7.49
CA VAL A 55 -0.47 -12.30 7.13
C VAL A 55 -1.08 -13.36 6.20
N PRO A 56 -2.37 -13.68 6.32
CA PRO A 56 -3.01 -14.73 5.54
C PRO A 56 -3.19 -14.37 4.05
N ALA A 57 -3.23 -13.07 3.72
CA ALA A 57 -3.26 -12.59 2.35
C ALA A 57 -2.77 -11.14 2.26
N VAL A 58 -2.24 -10.77 1.09
CA VAL A 58 -1.78 -9.41 0.77
C VAL A 58 -2.45 -8.95 -0.53
N TYR A 59 -3.01 -7.73 -0.52
CA TYR A 59 -3.41 -7.04 -1.73
C TYR A 59 -2.71 -5.68 -1.83
N LEU A 60 -1.95 -5.49 -2.92
CA LEU A 60 -1.22 -4.25 -3.19
C LEU A 60 -1.94 -3.45 -4.28
N ALA A 61 -2.65 -2.42 -3.86
CA ALA A 61 -3.55 -1.62 -4.69
C ALA A 61 -2.87 -0.32 -5.14
N LYS A 62 -3.14 0.11 -6.38
CA LYS A 62 -2.67 1.41 -6.87
C LYS A 62 -3.46 2.53 -6.19
N ASN A 63 -2.76 3.53 -5.63
CA ASN A 63 -3.40 4.66 -4.93
C ASN A 63 -4.43 5.37 -5.81
N ALA A 64 -4.12 5.57 -7.10
CA ALA A 64 -5.02 6.22 -8.05
C ALA A 64 -6.33 5.44 -8.25
N SER A 65 -6.26 4.11 -8.41
CA SER A 65 -7.45 3.27 -8.54
C SER A 65 -8.31 3.32 -7.27
N LEU A 66 -7.70 3.33 -6.08
CA LEU A 66 -8.45 3.49 -4.82
C LEU A 66 -9.12 4.86 -4.70
N ALA A 67 -8.43 5.94 -5.11
CA ALA A 67 -9.01 7.27 -5.12
C ALA A 67 -10.18 7.40 -6.11
N ALA A 68 -10.04 6.79 -7.30
CA ALA A 68 -11.10 6.71 -8.30
C ALA A 68 -12.31 5.92 -7.77
N PHE A 69 -12.06 4.77 -7.14
CA PHE A 69 -13.07 3.93 -6.49
C PHE A 69 -13.81 4.67 -5.36
N ALA A 70 -13.08 5.34 -4.47
CA ALA A 70 -13.67 6.12 -3.37
C ALA A 70 -14.60 7.24 -3.85
N ASN A 71 -14.40 7.74 -5.07
CA ASN A 71 -15.25 8.76 -5.69
C ASN A 71 -16.33 8.17 -6.61
N GLY A 72 -16.44 6.84 -6.73
CA GLY A 72 -17.40 6.18 -7.62
C GLY A 72 -17.18 6.51 -9.10
N ARG A 73 -15.93 6.81 -9.50
CA ARG A 73 -15.59 7.18 -10.87
C ARG A 73 -14.69 6.11 -11.49
N PRO A 74 -15.23 5.18 -12.30
CA PRO A 74 -14.42 4.11 -12.91
C PRO A 74 -13.47 4.61 -13.99
N THR A 75 -13.77 5.77 -14.60
CA THR A 75 -12.88 6.44 -15.56
C THR A 75 -12.68 7.89 -15.16
N CYS A 76 -11.45 8.29 -14.85
CA CYS A 76 -11.08 9.65 -14.47
C CYS A 76 -9.56 9.89 -14.55
N LEU A 77 -9.15 11.16 -14.48
CA LEU A 77 -7.77 11.53 -14.19
C LEU A 77 -7.64 11.83 -12.70
N VAL A 78 -6.83 11.04 -11.99
CA VAL A 78 -6.50 11.30 -10.59
C VAL A 78 -5.27 12.19 -10.52
N VAL A 79 -5.41 13.36 -9.90
CA VAL A 79 -4.29 14.25 -9.58
C VAL A 79 -4.04 14.15 -8.08
N ASP A 80 -2.97 13.48 -7.70
CA ASP A 80 -2.55 13.27 -6.31
C ASP A 80 -1.32 14.13 -6.00
N SER A 81 -1.45 15.05 -5.04
CA SER A 81 -0.38 15.97 -4.62
C SER A 81 -0.01 15.68 -3.17
N GLY A 82 1.10 14.96 -2.99
CA GLY A 82 1.64 14.59 -1.69
C GLY A 82 2.88 15.41 -1.32
N ALA A 83 3.46 15.09 -0.16
CA ALA A 83 4.60 15.84 0.38
C ALA A 83 5.85 15.83 -0.51
N THR A 84 6.09 14.75 -1.26
CA THR A 84 7.32 14.58 -2.05
C THR A 84 7.08 14.63 -3.55
N HIS A 85 5.87 14.34 -4.02
CA HIS A 85 5.56 14.22 -5.44
C HIS A 85 4.12 14.68 -5.71
N THR A 86 3.90 15.24 -6.90
CA THR A 86 2.57 15.37 -7.50
C THR A 86 2.50 14.46 -8.71
N SER A 87 1.43 13.68 -8.83
CA SER A 87 1.22 12.75 -9.93
C SER A 87 -0.15 12.94 -10.58
N ALA A 88 -0.21 12.71 -11.88
CA ALA A 88 -1.44 12.71 -12.66
C ALA A 88 -1.57 11.34 -13.34
N VAL A 89 -2.54 10.55 -12.91
CA VAL A 89 -2.68 9.13 -13.25
C VAL A 89 -4.05 8.89 -13.87
N PRO A 90 -4.12 8.51 -15.16
CA PRO A 90 -5.39 8.15 -15.77
C PRO A 90 -5.83 6.79 -15.23
N VAL A 91 -7.09 6.70 -14.82
CA VAL A 91 -7.80 5.47 -14.49
C VAL A 91 -8.89 5.30 -15.53
N HIS A 92 -8.97 4.11 -16.12
CA HIS A 92 -9.97 3.77 -17.14
C HIS A 92 -10.56 2.40 -16.83
N ASP A 93 -11.87 2.37 -16.64
CA ASP A 93 -12.66 1.19 -16.30
C ASP A 93 -12.18 0.41 -15.05
N GLY A 94 -11.69 1.15 -14.05
CA GLY A 94 -11.32 0.62 -12.72
C GLY A 94 -9.88 0.16 -12.59
#